data_AF-A0A183ELU3-F1
#
_entry.id   AF-A0A183ELU3-F1
#
_cell.length_a   1.000
_cell.length_b   1.000
_cell.length_c   1.000
_cell.angle_alpha   90.00
_cell.angle_beta   90.00
_cell.angle_gamma   90.00
#
_symmetry.space_group_name_H-M   'P 1'
#
loop_
_entity.id
_entity.type
_entity.pdbx_description
1 polymer ?
#
loop_
_entity_poly.entity_id
_entity_poly.type
_entity_poly.pdbx_seq_one_letter_code
_entity_poly.pdbx_strand_id
1 'polypeptide(L)'
;MAELSQEPVPAPADLFQWSLSTAVIAMLSRSCLLPAIWAYLRNDSVLDISQHVEVYEAVVQIVAALALSAQSASGEEEIEIRALLSDPTSDCSVLSMLKKLFECVSAYLTRITVESNEARLQNLNIEQSNDSDDVALQTREEGLMRLAPLITVTCSLLSEPTIAFFSKGAYIPYHYDASLSLAGTSSSFGKRTRRLAQEIVTLSNSLPLSASSCVFVRAAEERLDVMKVSHKFPFYAFCAV
;
A
#
# COMPACT_ATOMS: atom_id res chain seq x y z
N MET A 1 0.54 6.21 -44.16
CA MET A 1 -0.02 6.42 -42.81
C MET A 1 0.38 5.20 -42.01
N ALA A 2 1.40 5.32 -41.17
CA ALA A 2 1.85 4.24 -40.31
C ALA A 2 0.96 4.26 -39.07
N GLU A 3 0.13 3.22 -38.90
CA GLU A 3 -0.55 2.96 -37.63
C GLU A 3 0.52 2.61 -36.59
N LEU A 4 0.68 3.51 -35.62
CA LEU A 4 1.45 3.27 -34.40
C LEU A 4 0.70 2.18 -33.62
N SER A 5 1.23 0.95 -33.65
CA SER A 5 0.73 -0.15 -32.82
C SER A 5 0.96 0.22 -31.36
N GLN A 6 -0.09 0.69 -30.70
CA GLN A 6 -0.11 0.92 -29.28
C GLN A 6 -0.23 -0.45 -28.60
N GLU A 7 0.90 -0.97 -28.12
CA GLU A 7 0.93 -2.18 -27.29
C GLU A 7 -0.05 -1.99 -26.12
N PRO A 8 -0.97 -2.94 -25.88
CA PRO A 8 -1.95 -2.82 -24.83
C PRO A 8 -1.23 -2.82 -23.48
N VAL A 9 -1.49 -1.79 -22.67
CA VAL A 9 -0.99 -1.70 -21.29
C VAL A 9 -1.32 -3.01 -20.57
N PRO A 10 -0.31 -3.77 -20.08
CA PRO A 10 -0.54 -5.08 -19.48
C PRO A 10 -1.50 -4.94 -18.29
N ALA A 11 -2.43 -5.88 -18.19
CA ALA A 11 -3.35 -5.93 -17.06
C ALA A 11 -2.54 -6.02 -15.75
N PRO A 12 -2.99 -5.39 -14.64
CA PRO A 12 -2.26 -5.36 -13.38
C PRO A 12 -1.92 -6.75 -12.80
N ALA A 13 -2.57 -7.81 -13.27
CA ALA A 13 -2.31 -9.20 -12.91
C ALA A 13 -1.03 -9.79 -13.55
N ASP A 14 -0.56 -9.25 -14.67
CA ASP A 14 0.60 -9.78 -15.41
C ASP A 14 1.94 -9.13 -15.00
N LEU A 15 1.91 -8.11 -14.13
CA LEU A 15 3.11 -7.36 -13.73
C LEU A 15 4.02 -8.11 -12.75
N PHE A 16 3.51 -9.12 -12.05
CA PHE A 16 4.28 -9.86 -11.04
C PHE A 16 4.04 -11.36 -11.12
N GLN A 17 4.95 -12.08 -11.76
CA GLN A 17 4.85 -13.52 -11.95
C GLN A 17 5.92 -14.32 -11.19
N TRP A 18 6.72 -13.66 -10.35
CA TRP A 18 7.87 -14.28 -9.71
C TRP A 18 7.84 -14.08 -8.19
N SER A 19 7.85 -15.20 -7.45
CA SER A 19 8.16 -15.26 -6.03
C SER A 19 9.65 -15.60 -5.83
N LEU A 20 10.19 -15.24 -4.68
CA LEU A 20 11.58 -15.47 -4.31
C LEU A 20 11.74 -16.85 -3.67
N SER A 21 12.81 -17.56 -4.01
CA SER A 21 13.19 -18.77 -3.27
C SER A 21 13.64 -18.41 -1.85
N THR A 22 13.41 -19.32 -0.90
CA THR A 22 13.83 -19.16 0.51
C THR A 22 15.32 -18.88 0.66
N ALA A 23 16.17 -19.47 -0.20
CA ALA A 23 17.60 -19.19 -0.22
C ALA A 23 17.92 -17.72 -0.53
N VAL A 24 17.19 -17.12 -1.50
CA VAL A 24 17.38 -15.70 -1.85
C VAL A 24 16.88 -14.80 -0.73
N ILE A 25 15.75 -15.13 -0.10
CA ILE A 25 15.21 -14.40 1.05
C ILE A 25 16.20 -14.41 2.22
N ALA A 26 16.82 -15.55 2.52
CA ALA A 26 17.86 -15.67 3.54
C ALA A 26 19.15 -14.89 3.20
N MET A 27 19.48 -14.75 1.91
CA MET A 27 20.58 -13.89 1.49
C MET A 27 20.22 -12.40 1.66
N LEU A 28 18.99 -12.02 1.30
CA LEU A 28 18.48 -10.66 1.43
C LEU A 28 18.50 -10.19 2.88
N SER A 29 18.02 -11.03 3.83
CA SER A 29 18.00 -10.72 5.26
C SER A 29 19.39 -10.48 5.86
N ARG A 30 20.44 -11.05 5.25
CA ARG A 30 21.83 -10.91 5.67
C ARG A 30 22.58 -9.80 4.92
N SER A 31 21.91 -9.14 3.98
CA SER A 31 22.49 -8.10 3.12
C SER A 31 22.12 -6.70 3.60
N CYS A 32 22.76 -5.68 3.03
CA CYS A 32 22.37 -4.29 3.20
C CYS A 32 21.25 -3.84 2.25
N LEU A 33 20.64 -4.76 1.48
CA LEU A 33 19.68 -4.39 0.44
C LEU A 33 18.36 -3.90 1.03
N LEU A 34 17.87 -4.50 2.12
CA LEU A 34 16.62 -4.06 2.78
C LEU A 34 16.73 -2.61 3.31
N PRO A 35 17.78 -2.22 4.04
CA PRO A 35 18.03 -0.81 4.39
C PRO A 35 18.10 0.12 3.17
N ALA A 36 18.73 -0.31 2.08
CA ALA A 36 18.79 0.49 0.85
C ALA A 36 17.41 0.66 0.22
N ILE A 37 16.62 -0.42 0.12
CA ILE A 37 15.23 -0.40 -0.35
C ILE A 37 14.39 0.58 0.48
N TRP A 38 14.47 0.52 1.80
CA TRP A 38 13.74 1.45 2.67
C TRP A 38 14.17 2.91 2.46
N ALA A 39 15.46 3.17 2.23
CA ALA A 39 15.95 4.51 1.93
C ALA A 39 15.37 5.05 0.61
N TYR A 40 15.28 4.23 -0.43
CA TYR A 40 14.62 4.62 -1.69
C TYR A 40 13.13 4.88 -1.49
N LEU A 41 12.41 4.01 -0.78
CA LEU A 41 10.97 4.18 -0.55
C LEU A 41 10.62 5.39 0.32
N ARG A 42 11.58 5.90 1.12
CA ARG A 42 11.42 7.13 1.91
C ARG A 42 11.65 8.39 1.11
N ASN A 43 12.25 8.30 -0.07
CA ASN A 43 12.55 9.48 -0.86
C ASN A 43 11.24 10.15 -1.31
N ASP A 44 11.10 11.43 -1.00
CA ASP A 44 9.95 12.27 -1.33
C ASP A 44 10.26 13.25 -2.49
N SER A 45 11.50 13.26 -2.99
CA SER A 45 11.91 14.08 -4.12
C SER A 45 11.50 13.47 -5.46
N VAL A 46 10.37 13.93 -6.03
CA VAL A 46 9.89 13.44 -7.34
C VAL A 46 10.89 13.67 -8.47
N LEU A 47 11.73 14.70 -8.36
CA LEU A 47 12.77 14.99 -9.34
C LEU A 47 13.82 13.87 -9.34
N ASP A 48 14.30 13.46 -8.17
CA ASP A 48 15.27 12.36 -8.04
C ASP A 48 14.64 11.03 -8.45
N ILE A 49 13.36 10.83 -8.14
CA ILE A 49 12.59 9.65 -8.57
C ILE A 49 12.51 9.60 -10.10
N SER A 50 12.15 10.72 -10.74
CA SER A 50 12.01 10.82 -12.20
C SER A 50 13.33 10.60 -12.95
N GLN A 51 14.48 10.89 -12.32
CA GLN A 51 15.80 10.67 -12.89
C GLN A 51 16.25 9.21 -12.81
N HIS A 52 15.73 8.46 -11.86
CA HIS A 52 16.17 7.10 -11.56
C HIS A 52 15.01 6.10 -11.54
N VAL A 53 14.00 6.30 -12.41
CA VAL A 53 12.77 5.50 -12.43
C VAL A 53 13.06 4.00 -12.44
N GLU A 54 14.02 3.54 -13.25
CA GLU A 54 14.38 2.12 -13.35
C GLU A 54 14.80 1.51 -12.00
N VAL A 55 15.48 2.30 -11.14
CA VAL A 55 15.85 1.87 -9.79
C VAL A 55 14.62 1.75 -8.91
N TYR A 56 13.70 2.70 -8.98
CA TYR A 56 12.43 2.63 -8.23
C TYR A 56 11.54 1.49 -8.73
N GLU A 57 11.50 1.22 -10.03
CA GLU A 57 10.81 0.06 -10.60
C GLU A 57 11.39 -1.25 -10.02
N ALA A 58 12.72 -1.40 -10.02
CA ALA A 58 13.38 -2.57 -9.44
C ALA A 58 13.12 -2.71 -7.93
N VAL A 59 13.15 -1.60 -7.18
CA VAL A 59 12.85 -1.58 -5.74
C VAL A 59 11.42 -2.03 -5.48
N VAL A 60 10.45 -1.47 -6.19
CA VAL A 60 9.03 -1.84 -6.05
C VAL A 60 8.81 -3.30 -6.46
N GLN A 61 9.51 -3.78 -7.49
CA GLN A 61 9.48 -5.18 -7.91
C GLN A 61 10.02 -6.15 -6.87
N ILE A 62 11.14 -5.83 -6.20
CA ILE A 62 11.66 -6.67 -5.11
C ILE A 62 10.66 -6.72 -3.96
N VAL A 63 10.04 -5.58 -3.61
CA VAL A 63 9.02 -5.53 -2.56
C VAL A 63 7.79 -6.36 -2.93
N ALA A 64 7.32 -6.27 -4.17
CA ALA A 64 6.22 -7.09 -4.66
C ALA A 64 6.54 -8.58 -4.65
N ALA A 65 7.76 -8.96 -5.06
CA ALA A 65 8.21 -10.35 -5.04
C ALA A 65 8.29 -10.90 -3.61
N LEU A 66 8.78 -10.10 -2.64
CA LEU A 66 8.74 -10.44 -1.21
C LEU A 66 7.29 -10.61 -0.72
N ALA A 67 6.38 -9.71 -1.09
CA ALA A 67 4.97 -9.81 -0.72
C ALA A 67 4.30 -11.09 -1.26
N LEU A 68 4.56 -11.43 -2.53
CA LEU A 68 4.07 -12.67 -3.15
C LEU A 68 4.68 -13.92 -2.52
N SER A 69 5.94 -13.83 -2.09
CA SER A 69 6.62 -14.92 -1.38
C SER A 69 5.95 -15.16 -0.02
N ALA A 70 5.57 -14.09 0.69
CA ALA A 70 4.81 -14.22 1.94
C ALA A 70 3.45 -14.87 1.73
N GLN A 71 2.71 -14.50 0.67
CA GLN A 71 1.40 -15.09 0.35
C GLN A 71 1.46 -16.57 -0.03
N SER A 72 2.60 -17.02 -0.57
CA SER A 72 2.81 -18.41 -1.00
C SER A 72 3.42 -19.28 0.09
N ALA A 73 3.99 -18.67 1.14
CA ALA A 73 4.64 -19.33 2.25
C ALA A 73 3.62 -19.81 3.30
N SER A 74 4.03 -20.72 4.19
CA SER A 74 3.17 -21.24 5.26
C SER A 74 3.75 -20.93 6.64
N GLY A 75 2.95 -20.30 7.51
CA GLY A 75 3.23 -20.17 8.94
C GLY A 75 4.51 -19.38 9.23
N GLU A 76 5.54 -20.06 9.74
CA GLU A 76 6.78 -19.41 10.20
C GLU A 76 7.53 -18.66 9.09
N GLU A 77 7.56 -19.21 7.88
CA GLU A 77 8.22 -18.57 6.72
C GLU A 77 7.51 -17.28 6.30
N GLU A 78 6.17 -17.27 6.35
CA GLU A 78 5.39 -16.07 6.05
C GLU A 78 5.71 -14.94 7.05
N ILE A 79 5.79 -15.29 8.35
CA ILE A 79 6.11 -14.35 9.42
C ILE A 79 7.51 -13.76 9.23
N GLU A 80 8.51 -14.59 8.89
CA GLU A 80 9.87 -14.11 8.63
C GLU A 80 9.91 -13.14 7.44
N ILE A 81 9.23 -13.47 6.34
CA ILE A 81 9.21 -12.60 5.15
C ILE A 81 8.50 -11.28 5.45
N ARG A 82 7.38 -11.29 6.18
CA ARG A 82 6.68 -10.08 6.61
C ARG A 82 7.51 -9.24 7.58
N ALA A 83 8.31 -9.88 8.44
CA ALA A 83 9.24 -9.18 9.31
C ALA A 83 10.33 -8.47 8.51
N LEU A 84 10.83 -9.07 7.41
CA LEU A 84 11.79 -8.41 6.51
C LEU A 84 11.19 -7.20 5.77
N LEU A 85 9.88 -7.23 5.50
CA LEU A 85 9.14 -6.10 4.93
C LEU A 85 8.80 -5.01 5.97
N SER A 86 9.20 -5.18 7.22
CA SER A 86 8.98 -4.20 8.28
C SER A 86 10.32 -3.62 8.71
N ASP A 87 10.52 -2.31 8.56
CA ASP A 87 11.74 -1.67 9.06
C ASP A 87 11.66 -1.57 10.60
N PRO A 88 12.56 -2.22 11.36
CA PRO A 88 12.55 -2.20 12.81
C PRO A 88 12.85 -0.82 13.43
N THR A 89 13.33 0.13 12.63
CA THR A 89 13.77 1.46 13.08
C THR A 89 12.78 2.59 12.77
N SER A 90 11.71 2.29 12.03
CA SER A 90 10.81 3.30 11.46
C SER A 90 9.40 3.14 11.97
N ASP A 91 8.79 4.26 12.37
CA ASP A 91 7.38 4.33 12.75
C ASP A 91 6.41 4.09 11.56
N CYS A 92 6.94 4.00 10.34
CA CYS A 92 6.18 3.77 9.11
C CYS A 92 6.47 2.38 8.52
N SER A 93 5.42 1.66 8.11
CA SER A 93 5.52 0.39 7.38
C SER A 93 5.92 0.59 5.92
N VAL A 94 6.40 -0.47 5.24
CA VAL A 94 6.69 -0.45 3.79
C VAL A 94 5.45 -0.05 2.98
N LEU A 95 4.26 -0.50 3.38
CA LEU A 95 3.00 -0.06 2.77
C LEU A 95 2.80 1.46 2.91
N SER A 96 3.06 2.03 4.09
CA SER A 96 2.97 3.48 4.30
C SER A 96 4.00 4.25 3.46
N MET A 97 5.22 3.73 3.32
CA MET A 97 6.26 4.35 2.49
C MET A 97 5.87 4.31 1.00
N LEU A 98 5.39 3.17 0.50
CA LEU A 98 4.89 3.04 -0.88
C LEU A 98 3.70 3.97 -1.17
N LYS A 99 2.76 4.13 -0.23
CA LYS A 99 1.65 5.08 -0.39
C LYS A 99 2.14 6.52 -0.52
N LYS A 100 3.12 6.92 0.31
CA LYS A 100 3.73 8.26 0.21
C LYS A 100 4.46 8.44 -1.13
N LEU A 101 5.20 7.42 -1.58
CA LEU A 101 5.85 7.42 -2.88
C LEU A 101 4.82 7.58 -4.01
N PHE A 102 3.71 6.84 -3.95
CA PHE A 102 2.61 6.95 -4.90
C PHE A 102 1.98 8.34 -4.91
N GLU A 103 1.69 8.92 -3.75
CA GLU A 103 1.14 10.27 -3.63
C GLU A 103 2.08 11.31 -4.25
N CYS A 104 3.39 11.19 -4.00
CA CYS A 104 4.41 12.06 -4.58
C CYS A 104 4.43 11.99 -6.11
N VAL A 105 4.47 10.78 -6.68
CA VAL A 105 4.46 10.55 -8.13
C VAL A 105 3.14 11.03 -8.76
N SER A 106 2.01 10.72 -8.13
CA SER A 106 0.68 11.07 -8.65
C SER A 106 0.44 12.58 -8.65
N ALA A 107 0.89 13.29 -7.61
CA ALA A 107 0.78 14.74 -7.54
C ALA A 107 1.56 15.42 -8.69
N TYR A 108 2.75 14.92 -8.99
CA TYR A 108 3.56 15.42 -10.11
C TYR A 108 2.93 15.13 -11.47
N LEU A 109 2.48 13.89 -11.73
CA LEU A 109 1.78 13.53 -12.98
C LEU A 109 0.51 14.35 -13.18
N THR A 110 -0.26 14.59 -12.11
CA THR A 110 -1.44 15.44 -12.15
C THR A 110 -1.06 16.88 -12.53
N ARG A 111 -0.01 17.41 -11.93
CA ARG A 111 0.48 18.76 -12.21
C ARG A 111 0.91 18.93 -13.67
N ILE A 112 1.69 17.98 -14.21
CA ILE A 112 2.08 17.99 -15.63
C ILE A 112 0.85 17.95 -16.54
N THR A 113 -0.12 17.09 -16.22
CA THR A 113 -1.36 16.97 -17.02
C THR A 113 -2.13 18.29 -17.05
N VAL A 114 -2.18 19.02 -15.92
CA VAL A 114 -2.79 20.35 -15.83
C VAL A 114 -1.99 21.37 -16.64
N GLU A 115 -0.67 21.44 -16.45
CA GLU A 115 0.22 22.38 -17.16
C GLU A 115 0.17 22.15 -18.68
N SER A 116 0.13 20.89 -19.13
CA SER A 116 -0.05 20.51 -20.55
C SER A 116 -1.39 20.98 -21.11
N ASN A 117 -2.48 20.81 -20.37
CA ASN A 117 -3.80 21.27 -20.78
C ASN A 117 -3.88 22.81 -20.84
N GLU A 118 -3.28 23.51 -19.88
CA GLU A 118 -3.18 24.97 -19.88
C GLU A 118 -2.33 25.48 -21.07
N ALA A 119 -1.19 24.84 -21.34
CA ALA A 119 -0.35 25.16 -22.49
C ALA A 119 -1.09 24.93 -23.82
N ARG A 120 -1.90 23.86 -23.94
CA ARG A 120 -2.74 23.62 -25.13
C ARG A 120 -3.83 24.67 -25.31
N LEU A 121 -4.37 25.22 -24.23
CA LEU A 121 -5.33 26.33 -24.28
C LEU A 121 -4.66 27.66 -24.66
N GLN A 122 -3.39 27.85 -24.31
CA GLN A 122 -2.60 29.05 -24.63
C GLN A 122 -1.93 28.99 -26.03
N ASN A 123 -1.58 27.81 -26.53
CA ASN A 123 -0.86 27.59 -27.80
C ASN A 123 -1.74 27.59 -29.06
N LEU A 124 -2.93 28.18 -29.02
CA LEU A 124 -3.63 28.60 -30.26
C LEU A 124 -2.90 29.74 -31.00
N ASN A 125 -1.75 30.21 -30.50
CA ASN A 125 -1.13 31.41 -31.03
C ASN A 125 0.41 31.49 -30.89
N ILE A 126 1.18 30.51 -31.38
CA ILE A 126 2.57 30.63 -31.94
C ILE A 126 3.32 29.30 -31.75
N GLU A 127 3.75 28.70 -32.86
CA GLU A 127 4.70 27.58 -32.90
C GLU A 127 6.14 28.11 -32.75
N GLN A 128 6.92 27.55 -31.81
CA GLN A 128 8.29 27.03 -32.01
C GLN A 128 9.14 27.01 -30.72
N SER A 129 10.04 26.00 -30.71
CA SER A 129 11.35 25.92 -30.03
C SER A 129 11.43 25.35 -28.60
N ASN A 130 11.73 24.03 -28.51
CA ASN A 130 12.93 23.47 -27.85
C ASN A 130 12.85 21.93 -27.82
N ASP A 131 13.31 21.28 -28.90
CA ASP A 131 13.06 19.86 -29.21
C ASP A 131 13.87 18.85 -28.37
N SER A 132 14.94 19.28 -27.69
CA SER A 132 15.89 18.36 -27.02
C SER A 132 15.61 18.17 -25.52
N ASP A 133 15.22 19.23 -24.81
CA ASP A 133 14.86 19.15 -23.39
C ASP A 133 13.47 18.52 -23.20
N ASP A 134 12.58 18.72 -24.17
CA ASP A 134 11.22 18.18 -24.19
C ASP A 134 11.23 16.64 -24.24
N VAL A 135 12.06 16.03 -25.09
CA VAL A 135 12.19 14.57 -25.21
C VAL A 135 12.72 13.93 -23.92
N ALA A 136 13.68 14.57 -23.25
CA ALA A 136 14.23 14.07 -21.99
C ALA A 136 13.22 14.16 -20.84
N LEU A 137 12.42 15.23 -20.79
CA LEU A 137 11.30 15.36 -19.85
C LEU A 137 10.24 14.30 -20.13
N GLN A 138 9.85 14.13 -21.39
CA GLN A 138 8.83 13.19 -21.82
C GLN A 138 9.20 11.73 -21.47
N THR A 139 10.48 11.37 -21.62
CA THR A 139 10.99 10.04 -21.23
C THR A 139 10.86 9.79 -19.72
N ARG A 140 11.11 10.81 -18.89
CA ARG A 140 10.98 10.70 -17.43
C ARG A 140 9.53 10.61 -17.00
N GLU A 141 8.65 11.39 -17.65
CA GLU A 141 7.21 11.34 -17.42
C GLU A 141 6.63 9.97 -17.79
N GLU A 142 7.04 9.40 -18.93
CA GLU A 142 6.66 8.05 -19.33
C GLU A 142 7.12 7.00 -18.31
N GLY A 143 8.33 7.15 -17.77
CA GLY A 143 8.81 6.34 -16.66
C GLY A 143 7.91 6.42 -15.42
N LEU A 144 7.51 7.61 -15.00
CA LEU A 144 6.62 7.79 -13.85
C LEU A 144 5.20 7.23 -14.11
N MET A 145 4.70 7.33 -15.35
CA MET A 145 3.44 6.71 -15.75
C MET A 145 3.48 5.18 -15.67
N ARG A 146 4.64 4.56 -15.88
CA ARG A 146 4.84 3.11 -15.65
C ARG A 146 5.01 2.76 -14.17
N LEU A 147 5.68 3.62 -13.40
CA LEU A 147 5.95 3.39 -11.98
C LEU A 147 4.67 3.48 -11.12
N ALA A 148 3.77 4.43 -11.39
CA ALA A 148 2.54 4.63 -10.63
C ALA A 148 1.63 3.36 -10.53
N PRO A 149 1.27 2.66 -11.63
CA PRO A 149 0.48 1.44 -11.55
C PRO A 149 1.25 0.30 -10.85
N LEU A 150 2.57 0.22 -11.03
CA LEU A 150 3.41 -0.76 -10.35
C LEU A 150 3.35 -0.61 -8.81
N ILE A 151 3.48 0.63 -8.31
CA ILE A 151 3.33 0.93 -6.89
C ILE A 151 1.91 0.59 -6.40
N THR A 152 0.90 0.89 -7.20
CA THR A 152 -0.51 0.62 -6.86
C THR A 152 -0.75 -0.87 -6.65
N VAL A 153 -0.33 -1.71 -7.60
CA VAL A 153 -0.46 -3.17 -7.49
C VAL A 153 0.31 -3.69 -6.27
N THR A 154 1.54 -3.19 -6.05
CA THR A 154 2.34 -3.60 -4.89
C THR A 154 1.69 -3.23 -3.56
N CYS A 155 1.07 -2.05 -3.47
CA CYS A 155 0.27 -1.66 -2.30
C CYS A 155 -0.89 -2.63 -2.08
N SER A 156 -1.56 -3.08 -3.13
CA SER A 156 -2.63 -4.08 -3.03
C SER A 156 -2.12 -5.44 -2.56
N LEU A 157 -0.94 -5.88 -3.00
CA LEU A 157 -0.32 -7.14 -2.55
C LEU A 157 0.08 -7.12 -1.08
N LEU A 158 0.50 -5.97 -0.56
CA LEU A 158 0.86 -5.77 0.85
C LEU A 158 -0.36 -5.47 1.74
N SER A 159 -1.50 -5.13 1.14
CA SER A 159 -2.72 -4.89 1.89
C SER A 159 -3.40 -6.22 2.16
N GLU A 160 -3.44 -6.62 3.43
CA GLU A 160 -4.12 -7.84 3.81
C GLU A 160 -5.61 -7.79 3.47
N PRO A 161 -6.17 -8.82 2.81
CA PRO A 161 -7.61 -8.89 2.58
C PRO A 161 -8.31 -8.95 3.93
N THR A 162 -9.05 -7.89 4.26
CA THR A 162 -9.85 -7.86 5.46
C THR A 162 -11.09 -8.71 5.24
N ILE A 163 -11.19 -9.82 5.98
CA ILE A 163 -12.45 -10.56 6.07
C ILE A 163 -13.50 -9.63 6.67
N ALA A 164 -14.51 -9.28 5.87
CA ALA A 164 -15.67 -8.54 6.31
C ALA A 164 -16.44 -9.36 7.35
N PHE A 165 -16.97 -8.69 8.37
CA PHE A 165 -17.69 -9.37 9.46
C PHE A 165 -18.99 -10.02 8.98
N PHE A 166 -19.63 -9.44 7.96
CA PHE A 166 -20.99 -9.76 7.54
C PHE A 166 -21.12 -10.14 6.05
N SER A 167 -20.01 -10.40 5.35
CA SER A 167 -20.06 -10.74 3.93
C SER A 167 -20.72 -12.10 3.67
N LYS A 168 -21.45 -12.19 2.57
CA LYS A 168 -22.21 -13.39 2.17
C LYS A 168 -21.24 -14.47 1.66
N GLY A 169 -20.74 -15.32 2.55
CA GLY A 169 -19.79 -16.41 2.23
C GLY A 169 -18.65 -16.55 3.25
N ALA A 170 -18.35 -15.50 4.01
CA ALA A 170 -17.43 -15.51 5.13
C ALA A 170 -18.04 -14.69 6.27
N TYR A 171 -18.51 -15.38 7.31
CA TYR A 171 -19.13 -14.76 8.48
C TYR A 171 -18.23 -14.97 9.70
N ILE A 172 -17.85 -13.87 10.34
CA ILE A 172 -17.12 -13.93 11.61
C ILE A 172 -18.18 -14.02 12.72
N PRO A 173 -18.24 -15.11 13.50
CA PRO A 173 -19.29 -15.29 14.51
C PRO A 173 -19.34 -14.13 15.50
N TYR A 174 -20.46 -13.42 15.58
CA TYR A 174 -20.61 -12.25 16.45
C TYR A 174 -21.75 -12.46 17.45
N HIS A 175 -21.43 -12.43 18.75
CA HIS A 175 -22.40 -12.75 19.80
C HIS A 175 -23.63 -11.82 19.79
N TYR A 176 -23.43 -10.55 19.44
CA TYR A 176 -24.50 -9.53 19.44
C TYR A 176 -25.14 -9.30 18.08
N ASP A 177 -25.04 -10.27 17.16
CA ASP A 177 -25.58 -10.15 15.79
C ASP A 177 -27.07 -9.76 15.77
N ALA A 178 -27.87 -10.39 16.63
CA ALA A 178 -29.30 -10.11 16.78
C ALA A 178 -29.60 -8.66 17.20
N SER A 179 -28.67 -7.99 17.90
CA SER A 179 -28.83 -6.60 18.35
C SER A 179 -28.46 -5.58 17.26
N LEU A 180 -27.78 -5.99 16.18
CA LEU A 180 -27.32 -5.09 15.13
C LEU A 180 -28.44 -4.59 14.21
N SER A 181 -29.51 -5.38 14.06
CA SER A 181 -30.70 -5.03 13.27
C SER A 181 -31.58 -3.96 13.93
N LEU A 182 -31.55 -3.87 15.26
CA LEU A 182 -32.34 -2.94 16.07
C LEU A 182 -31.74 -1.54 16.16
N ALA A 183 -30.46 -1.37 15.84
CA ALA A 183 -29.71 -0.13 16.05
C ALA A 183 -29.88 0.91 14.91
N GLY A 184 -30.58 0.58 13.82
CA GLY A 184 -30.56 1.32 12.55
C GLY A 184 -31.50 2.53 12.42
N THR A 185 -32.34 2.85 13.41
CA THR A 185 -33.49 3.77 13.18
C THR A 185 -33.66 4.86 14.25
N SER A 186 -32.65 5.72 14.49
CA SER A 186 -32.88 6.90 15.34
C SER A 186 -32.04 8.13 15.02
N SER A 187 -32.62 9.31 15.31
CA SER A 187 -32.04 10.65 15.21
C SER A 187 -30.76 10.87 16.06
N SER A 188 -30.34 9.87 16.83
CA SER A 188 -29.13 9.86 17.67
C SER A 188 -27.86 9.43 16.91
N PHE A 189 -28.00 8.99 15.65
CA PHE A 189 -26.90 8.41 14.87
C PHE A 189 -25.68 9.33 14.79
N GLY A 190 -25.86 10.63 14.52
CA GLY A 190 -24.74 11.57 14.43
C GLY A 190 -23.91 11.72 15.72
N LYS A 191 -24.56 11.72 16.89
CA LYS A 191 -23.87 11.80 18.19
C LYS A 191 -23.16 10.49 18.53
N ARG A 192 -23.84 9.36 18.30
CA ARG A 192 -23.30 8.01 18.52
C ARG A 192 -22.10 7.73 17.62
N THR A 193 -22.23 7.96 16.32
CA THR A 193 -21.16 7.78 15.32
C THR A 193 -19.94 8.62 15.66
N ARG A 194 -20.12 9.89 16.05
CA ARG A 194 -19.00 10.76 16.45
C ARG A 194 -18.27 10.22 17.68
N ARG A 195 -19.01 9.73 18.68
CA ARG A 195 -18.41 9.13 19.87
C ARG A 195 -17.64 7.85 19.55
N LEU A 196 -18.22 6.96 18.75
CA LEU A 196 -17.56 5.72 18.31
C LEU A 196 -16.28 6.00 17.52
N ALA A 197 -16.29 7.00 16.62
CA ALA A 197 -15.10 7.42 15.90
C ALA A 197 -13.99 7.92 16.85
N GLN A 198 -14.35 8.70 17.87
CA GLN A 198 -13.39 9.15 18.89
C GLN A 198 -12.83 7.99 19.71
N GLU A 199 -13.65 7.01 20.06
CA GLU A 199 -13.22 5.81 20.78
C GLU A 199 -12.26 4.97 19.93
N ILE A 200 -12.51 4.80 18.63
CA ILE A 200 -11.60 4.12 17.69
C ILE A 200 -10.22 4.79 17.66
N VAL A 201 -10.19 6.12 17.55
CA VAL A 201 -8.93 6.90 17.56
C VAL A 201 -8.21 6.78 18.91
N THR A 202 -8.97 6.68 20.01
CA THR A 202 -8.37 6.49 21.33
C THR A 202 -7.80 5.08 21.47
N LEU A 203 -8.52 4.07 21.00
CA LEU A 203 -8.09 2.67 21.01
C LEU A 203 -6.80 2.47 20.21
N SER A 204 -6.66 3.09 19.03
CA SER A 204 -5.43 2.95 18.24
C SER A 204 -4.17 3.45 18.94
N ASN A 205 -4.29 4.29 19.98
CA ASN A 205 -3.17 4.91 20.68
C ASN A 205 -2.97 4.43 22.13
N SER A 206 -3.91 3.65 22.69
CA SER A 206 -3.93 3.34 24.13
C SER A 206 -4.00 1.84 24.46
N LEU A 207 -3.97 0.96 23.44
CA LEU A 207 -3.97 -0.48 23.68
C LEU A 207 -2.64 -0.93 24.30
N PRO A 208 -2.68 -1.77 25.34
CA PRO A 208 -1.47 -2.28 25.97
C PRO A 208 -0.74 -3.21 25.00
N LEU A 209 0.52 -2.86 24.72
CA LEU A 209 1.47 -3.66 23.95
C LEU A 209 2.68 -3.95 24.86
N SER A 210 2.50 -4.94 25.75
CA SER A 210 3.59 -5.44 26.60
C SER A 210 3.88 -6.89 26.24
N ALA A 211 5.14 -7.30 26.40
CA ALA A 211 5.55 -8.70 26.27
C ALA A 211 4.72 -9.62 27.18
N SER A 212 4.19 -9.13 28.30
CA SER A 212 3.37 -9.93 29.23
C SER A 212 1.87 -9.95 28.93
N SER A 213 1.36 -9.02 28.13
CA SER A 213 -0.06 -8.87 27.83
C SER A 213 -0.24 -7.94 26.64
N CYS A 214 -0.85 -8.45 25.58
CA CYS A 214 -1.23 -7.67 24.41
C CYS A 214 -2.74 -7.79 24.14
N VAL A 215 -3.35 -6.67 23.77
CA VAL A 215 -4.74 -6.59 23.34
C VAL A 215 -4.78 -6.25 21.87
N PHE A 216 -5.40 -7.12 21.07
CA PHE A 216 -5.67 -6.89 19.67
C PHE A 216 -7.13 -6.59 19.47
N VAL A 217 -7.44 -5.51 18.73
CA VAL A 217 -8.80 -5.11 18.41
C VAL A 217 -8.95 -5.11 16.89
N ARG A 218 -9.99 -5.76 16.39
CA ARG A 218 -10.41 -5.69 15.00
C ARG A 218 -11.80 -5.03 14.94
N ALA A 219 -11.86 -3.83 14.39
CA ALA A 219 -13.12 -3.17 14.07
C ALA A 219 -13.67 -3.69 12.74
N ALA A 220 -14.99 -3.74 12.60
CA ALA A 220 -15.62 -4.03 11.32
C ALA A 220 -15.50 -2.81 10.38
N GLU A 221 -15.18 -3.02 9.11
CA GLU A 221 -15.13 -1.96 8.11
C GLU A 221 -16.53 -1.43 7.77
N GLU A 222 -17.52 -2.32 7.81
CA GLU A 222 -18.92 -2.06 7.47
C GLU A 222 -19.59 -1.11 8.48
N ARG A 223 -19.18 -1.17 9.75
CA ARG A 223 -19.87 -0.54 10.88
C ARG A 223 -18.93 -0.23 12.05
N LEU A 224 -19.01 1.00 12.57
CA LEU A 224 -18.19 1.47 13.71
C LEU A 224 -18.60 0.89 15.08
N ASP A 225 -19.78 0.25 15.18
CA ASP A 225 -20.32 -0.30 16.43
C ASP A 225 -20.07 -1.80 16.62
N VAL A 226 -19.23 -2.40 15.75
CA VAL A 226 -18.86 -3.81 15.80
C VAL A 226 -17.35 -3.93 15.92
N MET A 227 -16.90 -4.60 16.97
CA MET A 227 -15.48 -4.89 17.20
C MET A 227 -15.33 -6.28 17.80
N LYS A 228 -14.20 -6.94 17.49
CA LYS A 228 -13.73 -8.11 18.20
C LYS A 228 -12.42 -7.81 18.89
N VAL A 229 -12.27 -8.34 20.10
CA VAL A 229 -11.08 -8.18 20.92
C VAL A 229 -10.49 -9.55 21.20
N SER A 230 -9.18 -9.65 21.06
CA SER A 230 -8.41 -10.82 21.48
C SER A 230 -7.35 -10.38 22.49
N HIS A 231 -7.31 -11.04 23.64
CA HIS A 231 -6.25 -10.90 24.63
C HIS A 231 -5.33 -12.11 24.48
N LYS A 232 -4.03 -11.87 24.23
CA LYS A 232 -3.04 -12.95 24.12
C LYS A 232 -1.94 -12.78 25.18
N PHE A 233 -1.55 -13.92 25.76
CA PHE A 233 -0.30 -14.09 26.50
C PHE A 233 0.79 -14.59 25.53
N PRO A 234 2.04 -14.13 25.66
CA PRO A 234 3.10 -14.22 24.63
C PRO A 234 3.45 -15.65 24.17
N PHE A 235 3.25 -16.67 25.01
CA PHE A 235 3.58 -18.06 24.63
C PHE A 235 2.76 -18.60 23.45
N TYR A 236 1.65 -17.93 23.08
CA TYR A 236 0.81 -18.29 21.93
C TYR A 236 0.75 -17.21 20.82
N ALA A 237 1.51 -16.12 20.96
CA ALA A 237 1.42 -14.99 20.02
C ALA A 237 2.10 -15.28 18.67
N PHE A 238 3.17 -16.08 18.64
CA PHE A 238 3.90 -16.41 17.41
C PHE A 238 3.18 -17.35 16.45
N CYS A 239 2.07 -17.97 16.86
CA CYS A 239 1.42 -19.02 16.07
C CYS A 239 0.20 -18.54 15.26
N ALA A 240 -0.20 -17.26 15.35
CA ALA A 240 -1.45 -16.80 14.74
C ALA A 240 -1.52 -15.29 14.46
N VAL A 241 -0.52 -14.74 13.76
CA VAL A 241 -0.63 -13.47 13.02
C VAL A 241 -0.18 -13.74 11.59
#